data_AF-A0A497SQ58-F1
#
_entry.id   AF-A0A497SQ58-F1
#
_cell.length_a   1.000
_cell.length_b   1.000
_cell.length_c   1.000
_cell.angle_alpha   90.00
_cell.angle_beta   90.00
_cell.angle_gamma   90.00
#
_symmetry.space_group_name_H-M   'P 1'
#
loop_
_entity.id
_entity.type
_entity.pdbx_description
1 polymer ?
#
loop_
_entity_poly.entity_id
_entity_poly.type
_entity_poly.pdbx_seq_one_letter_code
_entity_poly.pdbx_strand_id
1 'polypeptide(L)'
;MTERIYYLVRRIKVSPYTYAELYYRRGRYYIYFRDILTGRFTRRQPFYRVSVTINDIPVHNKYYNAIFQTWISEYIKENYLEELYEFGEKELIGFIEDALGYSQEEWWFKYEVDYECIPIPPDYHNALELFENLFWYELRYENKYGMTIMEVRYPLPTYLNPSRW
;
A
#
# COMPACT_ATOMS: atom_id res chain seq x y z
N MET A 1 23.10 34.33 3.08
CA MET A 1 21.80 33.89 3.62
C MET A 1 21.44 32.58 2.97
N THR A 2 21.62 31.45 3.67
CA THR A 2 21.29 30.13 3.12
C THR A 2 19.78 29.97 3.25
N GLU A 3 19.05 29.99 2.13
CA GLU A 3 17.62 29.75 2.13
C GLU A 3 17.35 28.42 2.85
N ARG A 4 16.64 28.50 3.98
CA ARG A 4 16.18 27.32 4.69
C ARG A 4 14.97 26.80 3.94
N ILE A 5 15.17 26.23 2.76
CA ILE A 5 14.02 25.75 1.99
C ILE A 5 13.65 24.36 2.51
N TYR A 6 12.67 24.38 3.40
CA TYR A 6 11.90 23.22 3.77
C TYR A 6 10.70 23.19 2.83
N TYR A 7 10.54 22.08 2.12
CA TYR A 7 9.38 21.88 1.28
C TYR A 7 8.55 20.76 1.89
N LEU A 8 7.27 21.03 2.16
CA LEU A 8 6.31 19.97 2.36
C LEU A 8 6.12 19.28 1.01
N VAL A 9 6.43 17.99 0.96
CA VAL A 9 6.34 17.18 -0.26
C VAL A 9 4.98 16.51 -0.33
N ARG A 10 4.55 15.90 0.78
CA ARG A 10 3.34 15.06 0.81
C ARG A 10 2.76 14.95 2.22
N ARG A 11 1.45 14.72 2.31
CA ARG A 11 0.74 14.46 3.56
C ARG A 11 -0.05 13.16 3.44
N ILE A 12 -0.12 12.39 4.51
CA ILE A 12 -0.98 11.22 4.63
C ILE A 12 -1.78 11.29 5.93
N LYS A 13 -3.07 10.99 5.89
CA LYS A 13 -3.86 10.81 7.11
C LYS A 13 -3.47 9.47 7.76
N VAL A 14 -3.14 9.51 9.04
CA VAL A 14 -2.62 8.36 9.81
C VAL A 14 -3.68 7.83 10.76
N SER A 15 -4.48 8.72 11.35
CA SER A 15 -5.63 8.37 12.20
C SER A 15 -6.69 9.49 12.13
N PRO A 16 -7.84 9.36 12.82
CA PRO A 16 -8.79 10.46 12.98
C PRO A 16 -8.18 11.71 13.64
N TYR A 17 -7.08 11.55 14.37
CA TYR A 17 -6.45 12.61 15.17
C TYR A 17 -5.09 13.05 14.63
N THR A 18 -4.45 12.28 13.74
CA THR A 18 -3.08 12.55 13.29
C THR A 18 -2.90 12.41 11.78
N TYR A 19 -1.98 13.21 11.23
CA TYR A 19 -1.43 13.04 9.89
C TYR A 19 0.11 13.03 9.93
N ALA A 20 0.71 12.35 8.96
CA ALA A 20 2.15 12.38 8.73
C ALA A 20 2.47 13.25 7.51
N GLU A 21 3.56 13.99 7.61
CA GLU A 21 4.07 14.88 6.57
C GLU A 21 5.47 14.47 6.16
N LEU A 22 5.66 14.31 4.86
CA LEU A 22 6.96 14.16 4.23
C LEU A 22 7.52 15.54 3.91
N TYR A 23 8.68 15.86 4.46
CA TYR A 23 9.41 17.08 4.18
C TYR A 23 10.75 16.78 3.53
N TYR A 24 11.14 17.62 2.58
CA TYR A 24 12.47 17.61 1.99
C TYR A 24 13.29 18.80 2.49
N ARG A 25 14.49 18.51 3.01
CA ARG A 25 15.42 19.53 3.53
C ARG A 25 16.87 19.08 3.35
N ARG A 26 17.70 19.92 2.71
CA ARG A 26 19.16 19.70 2.57
C ARG A 26 19.52 18.30 2.02
N GLY A 27 18.85 17.86 0.96
CA GLY A 27 19.15 16.56 0.34
C GLY A 27 18.60 15.35 1.08
N ARG A 28 17.76 15.54 2.10
CA ARG A 28 17.20 14.46 2.93
C ARG A 28 15.70 14.61 3.11
N TYR A 29 15.03 13.46 3.19
CA TYR A 29 13.60 13.36 3.49
C TYR A 29 13.37 13.11 4.98
N TYR A 30 12.33 13.72 5.53
CA TYR A 30 11.97 13.66 6.94
C TYR A 30 10.48 13.43 7.08
N ILE A 31 10.09 12.62 8.06
CA ILE A 31 8.69 12.42 8.43
C ILE A 31 8.42 13.10 9.77
N TYR A 32 7.37 13.91 9.79
CA TYR A 32 6.82 14.52 11.00
C TYR A 32 5.37 14.12 11.18
N PHE A 33 4.96 13.89 12.42
CA PHE A 33 3.57 13.60 12.78
C PHE A 33 2.96 14.82 13.44
N ARG A 34 1.73 15.14 13.07
CA ARG A 34 0.99 16.26 13.62
C ARG A 34 -0.41 15.86 14.04
N ASP A 35 -0.86 16.49 15.10
CA ASP A 35 -2.25 16.48 15.52
C ASP A 35 -3.10 17.28 14.51
N ILE A 36 -4.24 16.71 14.10
CA ILE A 36 -5.13 17.30 13.09
C ILE A 36 -5.75 18.60 13.59
N LEU A 37 -6.15 18.65 14.86
CA LEU A 37 -6.90 19.79 15.42
C LEU A 37 -6.00 20.98 15.73
N THR A 38 -4.82 20.72 16.27
CA THR A 38 -3.91 21.74 16.81
C THR A 38 -2.69 22.00 15.94
N GLY A 39 -2.38 21.11 14.98
CA GLY A 39 -1.19 21.20 14.13
C GLY A 39 0.13 20.98 14.88
N ARG A 40 0.08 20.66 16.18
CA ARG A 40 1.27 20.45 17.01
C ARG A 40 1.94 19.12 16.66
N PHE A 41 3.26 19.07 16.84
CA PHE A 41 4.00 17.81 16.67
C PHE A 41 3.56 16.78 17.69
N THR A 42 3.34 15.56 17.22
CA THR A 42 3.03 14.40 18.06
C THR A 42 4.17 13.39 18.02
N ARG A 43 4.11 12.41 18.92
CA ARG A 43 5.09 11.31 18.94
C ARG A 43 5.00 10.54 17.62
N ARG A 44 6.16 10.12 17.11
CA ARG A 44 6.22 9.22 15.95
C ARG A 44 5.44 7.94 16.24
N GLN A 45 4.63 7.53 15.28
CA GLN A 45 3.89 6.28 15.31
C GLN A 45 4.55 5.29 14.34
N PRO A 46 4.55 3.98 14.65
CA PRO A 46 5.03 2.98 13.72
C PRO A 46 4.07 2.85 12.53
N PHE A 47 4.65 2.49 11.40
CA PHE A 47 3.90 2.09 10.20
C PHE A 47 3.99 0.57 10.04
N TYR A 48 3.04 0.01 9.30
CA TYR A 48 3.00 -1.39 8.93
C TYR A 48 2.73 -1.50 7.44
N ARG A 49 3.46 -2.41 6.78
CA ARG A 49 3.14 -2.87 5.43
C ARG A 49 2.03 -3.88 5.56
N VAL A 50 0.98 -3.71 4.79
CA VAL A 50 -0.10 -4.67 4.67
C VAL A 50 -0.13 -5.15 3.23
N SER A 51 -0.12 -6.46 3.07
CA SER A 51 -0.20 -7.12 1.77
C SER A 51 -1.39 -8.08 1.80
N VAL A 52 -2.22 -8.01 0.77
CA VAL A 52 -3.19 -9.04 0.43
C VAL A 52 -2.70 -9.67 -0.86
N THR A 53 -2.62 -10.99 -0.92
CA THR A 53 -2.12 -11.71 -2.09
C THR A 53 -3.10 -12.79 -2.47
N ILE A 54 -3.53 -12.80 -3.73
CA ILE A 54 -4.28 -13.90 -4.31
C ILE A 54 -3.28 -14.72 -5.14
N ASN A 55 -2.97 -15.92 -4.65
CA ASN A 55 -2.04 -16.83 -5.31
C ASN A 55 -2.78 -17.74 -6.31
N ASP A 56 -1.98 -18.36 -7.17
CA ASP A 56 -2.38 -19.48 -8.01
C ASP A 56 -3.69 -19.24 -8.77
N ILE A 57 -3.73 -18.19 -9.60
CA ILE A 57 -4.89 -17.86 -10.43
C ILE A 57 -4.73 -18.49 -11.83
N PRO A 58 -5.11 -19.77 -12.10
CA PRO A 58 -5.06 -20.30 -13.44
C PRO A 58 -6.22 -19.78 -14.30
N VAL A 59 -5.87 -19.00 -15.31
CA VAL A 59 -6.79 -18.68 -16.41
C VAL A 59 -6.28 -19.36 -17.68
N HIS A 60 -7.05 -20.33 -18.16
CA HIS A 60 -6.67 -21.28 -19.21
C HIS A 60 -5.40 -22.07 -18.84
N ASN A 61 -4.24 -21.68 -19.38
CA ASN A 61 -2.92 -22.33 -19.18
C ASN A 61 -1.88 -21.37 -18.55
N LYS A 62 -2.33 -20.25 -17.98
CA LYS A 62 -1.46 -19.23 -17.37
C LYS A 62 -1.77 -19.11 -15.88
N TYR A 63 -0.74 -19.03 -15.06
CA TYR A 63 -0.86 -18.84 -13.61
C TYR A 63 -0.59 -17.37 -13.30
N TYR A 64 -1.53 -16.71 -12.63
CA TYR A 64 -1.35 -15.34 -12.18
C TYR A 64 -1.26 -15.29 -10.66
N ASN A 65 -0.53 -14.29 -10.19
CA ASN A 65 -0.48 -13.89 -8.80
C ASN A 65 -0.81 -12.40 -8.75
N ALA A 66 -1.68 -12.01 -7.83
CA ALA A 66 -2.12 -10.63 -7.69
C ALA A 66 -1.90 -10.14 -6.26
N ILE A 67 -1.29 -8.97 -6.13
CA ILE A 67 -0.90 -8.41 -4.84
C ILE A 67 -1.46 -7.00 -4.70
N PHE A 68 -2.14 -6.76 -3.59
CA PHE A 68 -2.51 -5.44 -3.12
C PHE A 68 -1.58 -5.12 -1.97
N GLN A 69 -0.82 -4.04 -2.11
CA GLN A 69 0.08 -3.60 -1.06
C GLN A 69 -0.23 -2.17 -0.64
N THR A 70 -0.34 -2.01 0.66
CA THR A 70 -0.65 -0.75 1.30
C THR A 70 0.17 -0.54 2.57
N TRP A 71 0.11 0.66 3.10
CA TRP A 71 0.76 1.02 4.35
C TRP A 71 -0.26 1.61 5.29
N ILE A 72 -0.18 1.19 6.54
CA ILE A 72 -1.11 1.62 7.58
C ILE A 72 -0.37 2.07 8.83
N SER A 73 -1.05 2.90 9.60
CA SER A 73 -0.61 3.27 10.93
C SER A 73 -0.91 2.17 11.94
N GLU A 74 -0.28 2.28 13.11
CA GLU A 74 -0.65 1.49 14.29
C GLU A 74 -2.14 1.57 14.62
N TYR A 75 -2.73 2.76 14.55
CA TYR A 75 -4.15 2.94 14.82
C TYR A 75 -5.04 2.15 13.86
N ILE A 76 -4.75 2.20 12.56
CA ILE A 76 -5.51 1.44 11.56
C ILE A 76 -5.32 -0.06 11.77
N LYS A 77 -4.10 -0.50 12.10
CA LYS A 77 -3.82 -1.91 12.40
C LYS A 77 -4.63 -2.42 13.58
N GLU A 78 -4.75 -1.62 14.64
CA GLU A 78 -5.44 -2.05 15.86
C GLU A 78 -6.97 -2.04 15.72
N ASN A 79 -7.53 -1.22 14.83
CA ASN A 79 -8.98 -0.96 14.79
C ASN A 79 -9.67 -1.38 13.49
N TYR A 80 -8.93 -1.56 12.39
CA TYR A 80 -9.51 -1.72 11.05
C TYR A 80 -8.74 -2.72 10.15
N LEU A 81 -7.89 -3.57 10.73
CA LEU A 81 -7.03 -4.46 9.93
C LEU A 81 -7.84 -5.50 9.15
N GLU A 82 -8.85 -6.09 9.78
CA GLU A 82 -9.71 -7.11 9.16
C GLU A 82 -10.52 -6.49 8.01
N GLU A 83 -11.12 -5.32 8.22
CA GLU A 83 -11.88 -4.60 7.20
C GLU A 83 -10.98 -4.18 6.03
N LEU A 84 -9.71 -3.85 6.30
CA LEU A 84 -8.74 -3.55 5.25
C LEU A 84 -8.36 -4.78 4.44
N TYR A 85 -8.25 -5.95 5.07
CA TYR A 85 -8.02 -7.21 4.37
C TYR A 85 -9.20 -7.58 3.49
N GLU A 86 -10.43 -7.51 4.00
CA GLU A 86 -11.65 -7.74 3.22
C GLU A 86 -11.77 -6.76 2.05
N PHE A 87 -11.44 -5.49 2.30
CA PHE A 87 -11.41 -4.46 1.26
C PHE A 87 -10.35 -4.78 0.20
N GLY A 88 -9.13 -5.10 0.62
CA GLY A 88 -8.02 -5.42 -0.29
C GLY A 88 -8.31 -6.66 -1.14
N GLU A 89 -8.97 -7.68 -0.59
CA GLU A 89 -9.41 -8.86 -1.35
C GLU A 89 -10.41 -8.47 -2.44
N LYS A 90 -11.48 -7.73 -2.09
CA LYS A 90 -12.50 -7.28 -3.06
C LYS A 90 -11.90 -6.43 -4.18
N GLU A 91 -11.00 -5.52 -3.83
CA GLU A 91 -10.31 -4.67 -4.80
C GLU A 91 -9.38 -5.48 -5.70
N LEU A 92 -8.67 -6.48 -5.18
CA LEU A 92 -7.85 -7.36 -6.00
C LEU A 92 -8.69 -8.16 -6.98
N ILE A 93 -9.83 -8.70 -6.54
CA ILE A 93 -10.74 -9.43 -7.40
C ILE A 93 -11.19 -8.53 -8.55
N GLY A 94 -11.72 -7.33 -8.26
CA GLY A 94 -12.14 -6.40 -9.30
C GLY A 94 -10.99 -6.01 -10.24
N PHE A 95 -9.79 -5.78 -9.71
CA PHE A 95 -8.61 -5.50 -10.53
C PHE A 95 -8.23 -6.67 -11.46
N ILE A 96 -8.30 -7.92 -10.98
CA ILE A 96 -8.05 -9.12 -11.79
C ILE A 96 -9.11 -9.28 -12.88
N GLU A 97 -10.39 -9.08 -12.53
CA GLU A 97 -11.50 -9.15 -13.49
C GLU A 97 -11.32 -8.14 -14.62
N ASP A 98 -10.98 -6.88 -14.28
CA ASP A 98 -10.69 -5.82 -15.25
C ASP A 98 -9.46 -6.15 -16.12
N ALA A 99 -8.39 -6.68 -15.51
CA ALA A 99 -7.14 -6.95 -16.20
C ALA A 99 -7.20 -8.17 -17.12
N LEU A 100 -7.92 -9.22 -16.71
CA LEU A 100 -8.03 -10.48 -17.45
C LEU A 100 -9.28 -10.55 -18.34
N GLY A 101 -10.31 -9.76 -18.04
CA GLY A 101 -11.58 -9.72 -18.77
C GLY A 101 -12.52 -10.89 -18.47
N TYR A 102 -12.38 -11.52 -17.30
CA TYR A 102 -13.18 -12.66 -16.85
C TYR A 102 -13.67 -12.42 -15.42
N SER A 103 -14.94 -12.74 -15.15
CA SER A 103 -15.47 -12.60 -13.79
C SER A 103 -14.90 -13.67 -12.86
N GLN A 104 -14.98 -13.43 -11.55
CA GLN A 104 -14.57 -14.37 -10.53
C GLN A 104 -15.31 -15.71 -10.63
N GLU A 105 -16.58 -15.70 -11.04
CA GLU A 105 -17.38 -16.92 -11.25
C GLU A 105 -16.85 -17.78 -12.41
N GLU A 106 -16.11 -17.17 -13.34
CA GLU A 106 -15.46 -17.85 -14.46
C GLU A 106 -14.06 -18.37 -14.11
N TRP A 107 -13.57 -18.15 -12.89
CA TRP A 107 -12.29 -18.71 -12.45
C TRP A 107 -12.46 -20.20 -12.14
N TRP A 108 -11.69 -21.06 -12.80
CA TRP A 108 -11.92 -22.51 -12.78
C TRP A 108 -11.44 -23.23 -11.50
N PHE A 109 -11.32 -22.55 -10.35
CA PHE A 109 -10.66 -23.08 -9.15
C PHE A 109 -10.95 -22.25 -7.88
N LYS A 110 -10.50 -22.76 -6.73
CA LYS A 110 -10.55 -22.11 -5.42
C LYS A 110 -9.20 -21.42 -5.19
N TYR A 111 -9.19 -20.08 -5.17
CA TYR A 111 -7.98 -19.30 -4.89
C TYR A 111 -7.69 -19.30 -3.38
N GLU A 112 -6.42 -19.14 -3.02
CA GLU A 112 -5.99 -18.91 -1.64
C GLU A 112 -5.59 -17.43 -1.49
N VAL A 113 -6.08 -16.80 -0.41
CA VAL A 113 -5.76 -15.43 -0.08
C VAL A 113 -4.81 -15.43 1.11
N ASP A 114 -3.62 -14.91 0.88
CA ASP A 114 -2.63 -14.68 1.92
C ASP A 114 -2.68 -13.24 2.41
N TYR A 115 -2.59 -13.12 3.74
CA TYR A 115 -2.61 -11.85 4.44
C TYR A 115 -1.30 -11.65 5.20
N GLU A 116 -0.63 -10.54 4.97
CA GLU A 116 0.62 -10.21 5.63
C GLU A 116 0.56 -8.80 6.23
N CYS A 117 0.97 -8.66 7.49
CA CYS A 117 1.15 -7.37 8.15
C CYS A 117 2.52 -7.32 8.83
N ILE A 118 3.44 -6.55 8.26
CA ILE A 118 4.83 -6.46 8.73
C ILE A 118 5.12 -5.04 9.24
N PRO A 119 5.64 -4.88 10.47
CA PRO A 119 6.09 -3.56 10.95
C PRO A 119 7.27 -3.07 10.11
N ILE A 120 7.27 -1.78 9.73
CA ILE A 120 8.50 -1.18 9.19
C ILE A 120 9.31 -0.65 10.36
N PRO A 121 10.60 -1.02 10.45
CA PRO A 121 11.47 -0.41 11.42
C PRO A 121 11.50 1.12 11.24
N PRO A 122 11.61 1.88 12.34
CA PRO A 122 11.61 3.35 12.31
C PRO A 122 12.92 3.93 11.75
N ASP A 123 13.76 3.15 11.07
CA ASP A 123 14.91 3.68 10.35
C ASP A 123 14.42 4.28 9.02
N TYR A 124 13.94 5.51 9.13
CA TYR A 124 13.44 6.36 8.04
C TYR A 124 14.48 6.69 6.94
N HIS A 125 15.44 5.82 6.65
CA HIS A 125 16.38 5.97 5.54
C HIS A 125 15.68 6.04 4.18
N ASN A 126 14.48 5.47 4.11
CA ASN A 126 13.63 5.48 2.93
C ASN A 126 12.26 6.13 3.22
N ALA A 127 12.27 7.26 3.94
CA ALA A 127 11.06 8.09 4.14
C ALA A 127 10.35 8.46 2.82
N LEU A 128 11.12 8.65 1.75
CA LEU A 128 10.58 8.85 0.41
C LEU A 128 9.93 7.57 -0.12
N GLU A 129 10.59 6.42 -0.01
CA GLU A 129 10.05 5.12 -0.44
C GLU A 129 8.73 4.78 0.28
N LEU A 130 8.68 5.04 1.60
CA LEU A 130 7.47 4.90 2.39
C LEU A 130 6.34 5.79 1.87
N PHE A 131 6.64 6.84 1.10
CA PHE A 131 5.64 7.69 0.46
C PHE A 131 5.44 7.40 -1.03
N GLU A 132 6.43 6.85 -1.74
CA GLU A 132 6.39 6.55 -3.19
C GLU A 132 5.80 5.17 -3.49
N ASN A 133 6.12 4.17 -2.66
CA ASN A 133 5.56 2.82 -2.76
C ASN A 133 4.26 2.66 -1.99
N LEU A 134 3.59 3.79 -1.70
CA LEU A 134 2.28 3.81 -1.08
C LEU A 134 1.21 3.45 -2.10
N PHE A 135 0.52 2.33 -1.85
CA PHE A 135 -0.72 1.96 -2.52
C PHE A 135 -0.55 1.57 -3.99
N TRP A 136 -0.40 0.27 -4.27
CA TRP A 136 -0.40 -0.28 -5.62
C TRP A 136 -1.10 -1.63 -5.72
N TYR A 137 -1.55 -1.96 -6.92
CA TYR A 137 -1.84 -3.32 -7.37
C TYR A 137 -0.66 -3.83 -8.19
N GLU A 138 -0.37 -5.12 -8.08
CA GLU A 138 0.60 -5.80 -8.93
C GLU A 138 -0.02 -7.08 -9.46
N LEU A 139 0.13 -7.29 -10.76
CA LEU A 139 -0.20 -8.53 -11.43
C LEU A 139 1.07 -9.19 -11.93
N ARG A 140 1.32 -10.40 -11.46
CA ARG A 140 2.41 -11.27 -11.90
C ARG A 140 1.86 -12.38 -12.76
N TYR A 141 2.49 -12.62 -13.90
CA TYR A 141 2.33 -13.85 -14.65
C TYR A 141 3.46 -14.80 -14.26
N GLU A 142 3.13 -15.99 -13.79
CA GLU A 142 4.07 -16.98 -13.30
C GLU A 142 4.08 -18.23 -14.18
N ASN A 143 5.24 -18.89 -14.22
CA ASN A 143 5.34 -20.21 -14.81
C ASN A 143 4.75 -21.27 -13.86
N LYS A 144 4.64 -22.51 -14.34
CA LYS A 144 4.17 -23.67 -13.55
C LYS A 144 5.00 -24.01 -12.30
N TYR A 145 6.11 -23.31 -12.06
CA TYR A 145 7.00 -23.47 -10.91
C TYR A 145 6.91 -22.28 -9.94
N GLY A 146 5.96 -21.35 -10.14
CA GLY A 146 5.81 -20.14 -9.32
C GLY A 146 6.88 -19.07 -9.57
N MET A 147 7.58 -19.12 -10.72
CA MET A 147 8.55 -18.08 -11.06
C MET A 147 7.88 -17.02 -11.92
N THR A 148 7.99 -15.76 -11.50
CA THR A 148 7.50 -14.60 -12.25
C THR A 148 8.18 -14.48 -13.61
N ILE A 149 7.38 -14.57 -14.68
CA ILE A 149 7.78 -14.36 -16.08
C ILE A 149 7.62 -12.88 -16.45
N MET A 150 6.55 -12.25 -15.96
CA MET A 150 6.21 -10.86 -16.23
C MET A 150 5.51 -10.25 -15.01
N GLU A 151 5.80 -8.99 -14.73
CA GLU A 151 5.15 -8.21 -13.67
C GLU A 151 4.61 -6.91 -14.24
N VAL A 152 3.44 -6.48 -13.75
CA VAL A 152 2.87 -5.17 -14.05
C VAL A 152 2.37 -4.53 -12.75
N ARG A 153 2.82 -3.31 -12.47
CA ARG A 153 2.41 -2.52 -11.30
C ARG A 153 1.51 -1.37 -11.72
N TYR A 154 0.43 -1.18 -10.97
CA TYR A 154 -0.52 -0.08 -11.14
C TYR A 154 -0.66 0.68 -9.82
N PRO A 155 -0.57 2.01 -9.79
CA PRO A 155 -0.86 2.78 -8.58
C PRO A 155 -2.34 2.63 -8.21
N LEU A 156 -2.67 2.61 -6.91
CA LEU A 156 -4.09 2.64 -6.51
C LEU A 156 -4.76 3.93 -7.02
N PRO A 157 -6.05 3.86 -7.39
CA PRO A 157 -6.86 5.02 -7.70
C PRO A 157 -6.79 6.10 -6.60
N THR A 158 -6.88 7.36 -6.99
CA THR A 158 -6.70 8.52 -6.09
C THR A 158 -7.62 8.49 -4.86
N TYR A 159 -8.84 7.95 -5.00
CA TYR A 159 -9.80 7.84 -3.90
C TYR A 159 -9.43 6.78 -2.85
N LEU A 160 -8.65 5.76 -3.25
CA LEU A 160 -8.09 4.72 -2.36
C LEU A 160 -6.68 5.06 -1.89
N ASN A 161 -6.14 6.18 -2.37
CA ASN A 161 -4.80 6.61 -2.05
C ASN A 161 -4.85 7.79 -1.06
N PRO A 162 -4.91 7.52 0.26
CA PRO A 162 -4.98 8.57 1.30
C PRO A 162 -3.74 9.48 1.33
N SER A 163 -2.73 9.19 0.50
CA SER A 163 -1.56 10.03 0.32
C SER A 163 -1.67 11.06 -0.80
N ARG A 164 -2.79 11.13 -1.53
CA ARG A 164 -3.03 12.17 -2.56
C ARG A 164 -3.96 13.31 -2.11
N TRP A 165 -4.19 13.45 -0.79
CA TRP A 165 -4.94 14.54 -0.16
C TRP A 165 -4.04 15.68 0.31
#